data_AF-A0A355KE93-F1
#
_entry.id   AF-A0A355KE93-F1
#
_cell.length_a   1.000
_cell.length_b   1.000
_cell.length_c   1.000
_cell.angle_alpha   90.00
_cell.angle_beta   90.00
_cell.angle_gamma   90.00
#
_symmetry.space_group_name_H-M   'P 1'
#
loop_
_entity.id
_entity.type
_entity.pdbx_description
1 polymer ?
#
loop_
_entity_poly.entity_id
_entity_poly.type
_entity_poly.pdbx_seq_one_letter_code
_entity_poly.pdbx_strand_id
1 'polypeptide(L)'
;MEKRSVYATRHEDSRGRYFPEAPSATRTPFQRDRDRIIHSTAFRRLKQKTQVFVAHEGDHFRTRLTHSLEVAQIARSIARTLGLDEDLAEALALAHDMGHPPFGHAGEDQLDACMADYEGFDHNAQTLRIVTKLEVRYPN
;
A
#
# COMPACT_ATOMS: atom_id res chain seq x y z
N MET A 1 -4.86 -20.32 -20.78
CA MET A 1 -4.60 -20.20 -19.33
C MET A 1 -3.18 -19.69 -19.20
N GLU A 2 -2.99 -18.48 -18.71
CA GLU A 2 -1.66 -17.86 -18.61
C GLU A 2 -0.80 -18.71 -17.67
N LYS A 3 0.38 -19.13 -18.12
CA LYS A 3 1.25 -20.05 -17.38
C LYS A 3 1.88 -19.29 -16.21
N ARG A 4 1.29 -19.39 -15.01
CA ARG A 4 1.87 -18.84 -13.78
C ARG A 4 3.22 -19.50 -13.46
N SER A 5 4.14 -18.70 -12.92
CA SER A 5 5.45 -19.16 -12.45
C SER A 5 5.31 -20.09 -11.25
N VAL A 6 6.20 -21.07 -11.12
CA VAL A 6 6.28 -21.97 -9.95
C VAL A 6 6.67 -21.23 -8.67
N TYR A 7 7.25 -20.04 -8.81
CA TYR A 7 7.63 -19.16 -7.70
C TYR A 7 6.53 -18.16 -7.33
N ALA A 8 5.40 -18.14 -8.06
CA ALA A 8 4.33 -17.21 -7.79
C ALA A 8 3.59 -17.57 -6.50
N THR A 9 3.33 -16.58 -5.65
CA THR A 9 2.34 -16.71 -4.58
C THR A 9 0.98 -17.05 -5.17
N ARG A 10 0.31 -18.03 -4.57
CA ARG A 10 -1.01 -18.49 -4.97
C ARG A 10 -2.03 -18.02 -3.95
N HIS A 11 -3.07 -17.33 -4.40
CA HIS A 11 -4.12 -16.85 -3.49
C HIS A 11 -4.90 -18.01 -2.86
N GLU A 12 -4.90 -19.17 -3.52
CA GLU A 12 -5.47 -20.43 -3.01
C GLU A 12 -4.72 -20.94 -1.77
N ASP A 13 -3.42 -20.65 -1.67
CA ASP A 13 -2.54 -21.06 -0.57
C ASP A 13 -2.38 -19.93 0.49
N SER A 14 -3.26 -18.93 0.46
CA SER A 14 -3.24 -17.81 1.41
C SER A 14 -3.40 -18.32 2.84
N ARG A 15 -2.62 -17.73 3.77
CA ARG A 15 -2.74 -17.96 5.22
C ARG A 15 -4.04 -17.37 5.81
N GLY A 16 -4.85 -16.71 5.01
CA GLY A 16 -6.11 -16.10 5.43
C GLY A 16 -5.94 -14.73 6.08
N ARG A 17 -6.97 -14.31 6.81
CA ARG A 17 -7.05 -13.00 7.48
C ARG A 17 -6.96 -13.18 8.99
N TYR A 18 -6.43 -12.17 9.68
CA TYR A 18 -6.36 -12.19 11.15
C TYR A 18 -7.74 -12.31 11.81
N PHE A 19 -8.74 -11.62 11.25
CA PHE A 19 -10.14 -11.80 11.62
C PHE A 19 -10.84 -12.70 10.60
N PRO A 20 -11.49 -13.79 11.03
CA PRO A 20 -12.24 -14.67 10.14
C PRO A 20 -13.30 -13.91 9.34
N GLU A 21 -13.35 -14.18 8.05
CA GLU A 21 -14.32 -13.56 7.15
C GLU A 21 -14.74 -14.57 6.09
N ALA A 22 -16.03 -14.58 5.73
CA ALA A 22 -16.52 -15.42 4.65
C ALA A 22 -15.80 -15.09 3.32
N PRO A 23 -15.50 -16.10 2.49
CA PRO A 23 -14.91 -15.87 1.18
C PRO A 23 -15.86 -15.05 0.29
N SER A 24 -15.31 -14.25 -0.61
CA SER A 24 -16.13 -13.52 -1.58
C SER A 24 -16.52 -14.45 -2.72
N ALA A 25 -17.77 -14.37 -3.17
CA ALA A 25 -18.27 -15.14 -4.30
C ALA A 25 -17.61 -14.76 -5.65
N THR A 26 -17.09 -13.53 -5.78
CA THR A 26 -16.67 -12.96 -7.07
C THR A 26 -15.22 -12.48 -7.10
N ARG A 27 -14.53 -12.42 -5.96
CA ARG A 27 -13.19 -11.82 -5.84
C ARG A 27 -12.23 -12.74 -5.10
N THR A 28 -10.99 -12.81 -5.58
CA THR A 28 -9.89 -13.45 -4.86
C THR A 28 -9.56 -12.68 -3.56
N PRO A 29 -8.87 -13.30 -2.58
CA PRO A 29 -8.41 -12.59 -1.39
C PRO A 29 -7.63 -11.31 -1.69
N PHE A 30 -6.71 -11.33 -2.67
CA PHE A 30 -5.88 -10.19 -3.02
C PHE A 30 -6.65 -9.08 -3.75
N GLN A 31 -7.64 -9.43 -4.58
CA GLN A 31 -8.56 -8.44 -5.15
C GLN A 31 -9.34 -7.69 -4.06
N ARG A 32 -9.80 -8.42 -3.03
CA ARG A 32 -10.48 -7.78 -1.90
C ARG A 32 -9.55 -6.87 -1.12
N ASP A 33 -8.28 -7.24 -0.96
CA ASP A 33 -7.29 -6.41 -0.28
C ASP A 33 -7.05 -5.11 -1.05
N ARG A 34 -6.83 -5.22 -2.36
CA ARG A 34 -6.72 -4.07 -3.25
C ARG A 34 -7.91 -3.12 -3.12
N ASP A 35 -9.13 -3.65 -3.21
CA ASP A 35 -10.34 -2.83 -3.14
C ASP A 35 -10.44 -2.10 -1.78
N ARG A 36 -10.13 -2.79 -0.67
CA ARG A 36 -10.09 -2.21 0.68
C ARG A 36 -9.08 -1.07 0.78
N ILE A 37 -7.88 -1.27 0.24
CA ILE A 37 -6.80 -0.28 0.21
C ILE A 37 -7.26 0.96 -0.56
N ILE A 38 -7.74 0.80 -1.81
CA ILE A 38 -8.19 1.90 -2.67
C ILE A 38 -9.26 2.74 -1.97
N HIS A 39 -10.21 2.08 -1.31
CA HIS A 39 -11.28 2.80 -0.66
C HIS A 39 -10.83 3.50 0.62
N SER A 40 -9.77 3.04 1.31
CA SER A 40 -9.31 3.47 2.65
C SER A 40 -9.08 4.98 2.81
N THR A 41 -9.12 5.47 4.05
CA THR A 41 -8.97 6.91 4.32
C THR A 41 -7.51 7.32 4.18
N ALA A 42 -6.59 6.45 4.62
CA ALA A 42 -5.16 6.58 4.44
C ALA A 42 -4.77 6.69 2.95
N PHE A 43 -5.30 5.83 2.08
CA PHE A 43 -5.05 5.92 0.65
C PHE A 43 -5.56 7.23 0.04
N ARG A 44 -6.77 7.67 0.43
CA ARG A 44 -7.31 8.98 -0.01
C ARG A 44 -6.43 10.16 0.44
N ARG A 45 -5.83 10.10 1.63
CA ARG A 45 -4.93 11.14 2.14
C ARG A 45 -3.64 11.27 1.31
N LEU A 46 -3.23 10.25 0.57
CA LEU A 46 -2.07 10.32 -0.31
C LEU A 46 -2.21 11.41 -1.39
N LYS A 47 -3.44 11.78 -1.77
CA LYS A 47 -3.72 12.88 -2.71
C LYS A 47 -3.11 14.22 -2.26
N GLN A 48 -3.03 14.44 -0.94
CA GLN A 48 -2.59 15.70 -0.35
C GLN A 48 -1.19 15.60 0.28
N LYS A 49 -0.50 14.46 0.11
CA LYS A 49 0.90 14.29 0.52
C LYS A 49 1.79 14.42 -0.70
N THR A 50 2.74 15.33 -0.67
CA THR A 50 3.72 15.49 -1.74
C THR A 50 4.72 14.33 -1.74
N GLN A 51 5.16 13.94 -2.94
CA GLN A 51 6.29 13.04 -3.13
C GLN A 51 7.47 13.88 -3.63
N VAL A 52 8.36 14.26 -2.70
CA VAL A 52 9.50 15.17 -2.92
C VAL A 52 9.06 16.58 -3.33
N PHE A 53 9.42 17.58 -2.52
CA PHE A 53 9.14 18.99 -2.82
C PHE A 53 10.40 19.64 -3.41
N VAL A 54 10.42 19.84 -4.73
CA VAL A 54 11.45 20.67 -5.38
C VAL A 54 10.81 22.00 -5.75
N ALA A 55 11.09 23.05 -4.97
CA ALA A 55 10.50 24.38 -5.14
C ALA A 55 10.75 25.04 -6.50
N HIS A 56 11.56 24.44 -7.37
CA HIS A 56 12.05 25.01 -8.62
C HIS A 56 11.60 24.25 -9.90
N GLU A 57 10.78 23.19 -9.79
CA GLU A 57 10.43 22.31 -10.92
C GLU A 57 9.00 22.47 -11.50
N GLY A 58 8.35 23.61 -11.27
CA GLY A 58 7.10 23.98 -11.97
C GLY A 58 5.81 23.36 -11.38
N ASP A 59 4.70 23.55 -12.09
CA ASP A 59 3.33 23.37 -11.54
C ASP A 59 2.83 21.91 -11.47
N HIS A 60 3.67 20.91 -11.72
CA HIS A 60 3.28 19.50 -11.83
C HIS A 60 3.92 18.63 -10.75
N PHE A 61 3.71 19.00 -9.49
CA PHE A 61 4.21 18.24 -8.35
C PHE A 61 3.53 16.86 -8.26
N ARG A 62 4.36 15.82 -8.16
CA ARG A 62 3.86 14.48 -7.86
C ARG A 62 3.36 14.42 -6.42
N THR A 63 2.19 13.82 -6.26
CA THR A 63 1.67 13.41 -4.95
C THR A 63 2.07 11.98 -4.68
N ARG A 64 1.99 11.54 -3.44
CA ARG A 64 2.15 10.12 -3.09
C ARG A 64 1.07 9.25 -3.73
N LEU A 65 -0.11 9.81 -4.00
CA LEU A 65 -1.15 9.09 -4.73
C LEU A 65 -0.72 8.81 -6.17
N THR A 66 -0.26 9.83 -6.91
CA THR A 66 0.20 9.65 -8.30
C THR A 66 1.42 8.72 -8.34
N HIS A 67 2.34 8.86 -7.39
CA HIS A 67 3.46 7.92 -7.25
C HIS A 67 2.99 6.47 -7.03
N SER A 68 2.07 6.24 -6.09
CA SER A 68 1.55 4.89 -5.81
C SER A 68 0.84 4.26 -7.02
N LEU A 69 0.15 5.08 -7.83
CA LEU A 69 -0.47 4.62 -9.07
C LEU A 69 0.57 4.23 -10.14
N GLU A 70 1.64 5.02 -10.30
CA GLU A 70 2.77 4.69 -11.19
C GLU A 70 3.46 3.39 -10.74
N VAL A 71 3.75 3.26 -9.44
CA VAL A 71 4.36 2.05 -8.86
C VAL A 71 3.46 0.84 -9.06
N ALA A 72 2.14 0.97 -8.85
CA ALA A 72 1.19 -0.12 -9.08
C ALA A 72 1.16 -0.57 -10.55
N GLN A 73 1.19 0.37 -11.49
CA GLN A 73 1.21 0.06 -12.92
C GLN A 73 2.51 -0.69 -13.32
N ILE A 74 3.66 -0.25 -12.81
CA ILE A 74 4.95 -0.91 -13.02
C ILE A 74 4.97 -2.30 -12.37
N ALA A 75 4.53 -2.41 -11.11
CA ALA A 75 4.51 -3.66 -10.36
C ALA A 75 3.67 -4.74 -11.07
N ARG A 76 2.51 -4.36 -11.62
CA ARG A 76 1.68 -5.26 -12.42
C ARG A 76 2.33 -5.69 -13.72
N SER A 77 2.99 -4.77 -14.42
CA SER A 77 3.72 -5.09 -15.66
C SER A 77 4.84 -6.11 -15.40
N ILE A 78 5.60 -5.91 -14.32
CA ILE A 78 6.64 -6.85 -13.88
C ILE A 78 6.02 -8.19 -13.48
N ALA A 79 4.96 -8.17 -12.65
CA ALA A 79 4.28 -9.38 -12.20
C ALA A 79 3.76 -10.23 -13.38
N ARG A 80 3.09 -9.59 -14.35
CA ARG A 80 2.62 -10.26 -15.57
C ARG A 80 3.77 -10.88 -16.37
N THR A 81 4.83 -10.11 -16.59
CA THR A 81 6.01 -10.57 -17.36
C THR A 81 6.68 -11.78 -16.72
N LEU A 82 6.70 -11.83 -15.39
CA LEU A 82 7.31 -12.91 -14.62
C LEU A 82 6.33 -14.05 -14.26
N GLY A 83 5.06 -13.95 -14.67
CA GLY A 83 4.01 -14.91 -14.32
C GLY A 83 3.68 -14.97 -12.82
N LEU A 84 3.84 -13.86 -12.10
CA LEU A 84 3.47 -13.68 -10.69
C LEU A 84 2.00 -13.24 -10.53
N ASP A 85 1.49 -13.20 -9.30
CA ASP A 85 0.12 -12.73 -9.03
C ASP A 85 0.04 -11.19 -9.10
N GLU A 86 -0.65 -10.69 -10.14
CA GLU A 86 -0.79 -9.25 -10.40
C GLU A 86 -1.60 -8.53 -9.32
N ASP A 87 -2.64 -9.17 -8.78
CA ASP A 87 -3.53 -8.56 -7.79
C ASP A 87 -2.79 -8.38 -6.44
N LEU A 88 -1.93 -9.33 -6.07
CA LEU A 88 -1.04 -9.18 -4.91
C LEU A 88 -0.02 -8.05 -5.13
N ALA A 89 0.62 -8.00 -6.29
CA ALA A 89 1.59 -6.95 -6.61
C ALA A 89 0.95 -5.55 -6.58
N GLU A 90 -0.24 -5.41 -7.18
CA GLU A 90 -1.01 -4.16 -7.16
C GLU A 90 -1.42 -3.76 -5.74
N ALA A 91 -1.95 -4.69 -4.94
CA ALA A 91 -2.34 -4.42 -3.56
C ALA A 91 -1.16 -3.90 -2.72
N LEU A 92 0.00 -4.56 -2.79
CA LEU A 92 1.19 -4.13 -2.06
C LEU A 92 1.70 -2.76 -2.54
N ALA A 93 1.75 -2.56 -3.86
CA ALA A 93 2.17 -1.29 -4.45
C ALA A 93 1.25 -0.11 -4.07
N LEU A 94 -0.07 -0.32 -3.99
CA LEU A 94 -0.99 0.74 -3.56
C LEU A 94 -0.89 1.05 -2.07
N ALA A 95 -0.53 0.06 -1.25
CA ALA A 95 -0.48 0.20 0.20
C ALA A 95 0.85 0.74 0.74
N HIS A 96 1.99 0.48 0.06
CA HIS A 96 3.33 0.64 0.63
C HIS A 96 3.55 2.02 1.28
N ASP A 97 3.00 3.05 0.65
CA ASP A 97 3.24 4.44 0.98
C ASP A 97 2.22 5.07 1.95
N MET A 98 1.23 4.31 2.43
CA MET A 98 0.15 4.84 3.28
C MET A 98 0.63 5.42 4.61
N GLY A 99 1.70 4.84 5.18
CA GLY A 99 2.25 5.17 6.49
C GLY A 99 3.10 6.43 6.52
N HIS A 100 3.49 6.99 5.37
CA HIS A 100 4.36 8.16 5.35
C HIS A 100 3.72 9.36 6.05
N PRO A 101 4.47 10.08 6.90
CA PRO A 101 3.98 11.28 7.56
C PRO A 101 3.85 12.45 6.57
N PRO A 102 3.28 13.59 6.99
CA PRO A 102 3.41 14.85 6.25
C PRO A 102 4.88 15.17 5.96
N PHE A 103 5.15 15.91 4.88
CA PHE A 103 6.51 16.37 4.50
C PHE A 103 7.51 15.28 4.06
N GLY A 104 7.06 14.05 3.79
CA GLY A 104 7.91 13.00 3.24
C GLY A 104 9.04 12.60 4.19
N HIS A 105 10.25 12.36 3.65
CA HIS A 105 11.39 11.91 4.45
C HIS A 105 11.76 12.87 5.58
N ALA A 106 11.71 14.19 5.35
CA ALA A 106 11.96 15.15 6.42
C ALA A 106 10.97 15.02 7.59
N GLY A 107 9.70 14.70 7.29
CA GLY A 107 8.72 14.43 8.33
C GLY A 107 8.91 13.08 9.01
N GLU A 108 9.43 12.09 8.29
CA GLU A 108 9.79 10.78 8.84
C GLU A 108 10.99 10.88 9.78
N ASP A 109 12.09 11.47 9.33
CA ASP A 109 13.31 11.67 10.13
C ASP A 109 13.00 12.45 11.42
N GLN A 110 12.20 13.51 11.30
CA GLN A 110 11.84 14.31 12.47
C GLN A 110 10.89 13.57 13.42
N LEU A 111 9.96 12.78 12.89
CA LEU A 111 9.05 12.00 13.71
C LEU A 111 9.78 10.84 14.39
N ASP A 112 10.74 10.20 13.71
CA ASP A 112 11.60 9.16 14.27
C ASP A 112 12.41 9.71 15.45
N ALA A 113 13.08 10.86 15.26
CA ALA A 113 13.81 11.53 16.33
C ALA A 113 12.92 11.89 17.53
N CYS A 114 11.71 12.40 17.28
CA CYS A 114 10.74 12.71 18.35
C CYS A 114 10.22 11.46 19.08
N MET A 115 10.27 10.30 18.42
CA MET A 115 9.79 9.02 18.95
C MET A 115 10.92 8.14 19.48
N ALA A 116 12.14 8.66 19.65
CA ALA A 116 13.30 7.88 20.08
C ALA A 116 13.07 7.14 21.42
N ASP A 117 12.36 7.75 22.38
CA ASP A 117 12.00 7.13 23.66
C ASP A 117 10.86 6.09 23.53
N TYR A 118 10.31 5.91 22.33
CA TYR A 118 9.16 5.07 22.00
C TYR A 118 9.43 4.13 20.80
N GLU A 119 10.67 3.67 20.65
CA GLU A 119 11.13 2.76 19.58
C GLU A 119 11.22 3.38 18.16
N GLY A 120 11.08 4.70 18.06
CA GLY A 120 11.21 5.43 16.79
C GLY A 120 9.95 5.40 15.92
N PHE A 121 10.12 5.76 14.66
CA PHE A 121 9.07 5.80 13.64
C PHE A 121 9.60 5.29 12.30
N ASP A 122 8.87 4.38 11.66
CA ASP A 122 9.12 3.89 10.32
C ASP A 122 7.80 3.85 9.53
N HIS A 123 7.80 4.41 8.32
CA HIS A 123 6.59 4.49 7.52
C HIS A 123 6.03 3.11 7.13
N ASN A 124 6.86 2.07 6.99
CA ASN A 124 6.37 0.72 6.65
C ASN A 124 5.64 0.08 7.84
N ALA A 125 6.22 0.19 9.04
CA ALA A 125 5.57 -0.21 10.29
C ALA A 125 4.28 0.57 10.50
N GLN A 126 4.28 1.87 10.18
CA GLN A 126 3.08 2.70 10.24
C GLN A 126 2.04 2.29 9.18
N THR A 127 2.43 1.92 7.96
CA THR A 127 1.54 1.34 6.95
C THR A 127 0.84 0.09 7.50
N LEU A 128 1.60 -0.81 8.12
CA LEU A 128 1.05 -2.02 8.73
C LEU A 128 0.08 -1.68 9.87
N ARG A 129 0.44 -0.74 10.75
CA ARG A 129 -0.43 -0.26 11.84
C ARG A 129 -1.71 0.37 11.31
N ILE A 130 -1.65 1.11 10.20
CA ILE A 130 -2.84 1.70 9.55
C ILE A 130 -3.80 0.59 9.12
N VAL A 131 -3.34 -0.38 8.34
CA VAL A 131 -4.22 -1.41 7.74
C VAL A 131 -4.73 -2.43 8.76
N THR A 132 -4.02 -2.64 9.86
CA THR A 132 -4.39 -3.65 10.87
C THR A 132 -5.13 -3.07 12.07
N LYS A 133 -4.95 -1.77 12.40
CA LYS A 133 -5.41 -1.20 13.66
C LYS A 133 -6.12 0.14 13.53
N LEU A 134 -5.67 1.06 12.67
CA LEU A 134 -6.20 2.43 12.66
C LEU A 134 -7.36 2.65 11.68
N GLU A 135 -7.39 1.96 10.54
CA GLU A 135 -8.52 2.04 9.61
C GLU A 135 -9.71 1.25 10.16
N VAL A 136 -10.77 1.95 10.57
CA VAL A 136 -12.03 1.35 11.01
C VAL A 136 -13.11 1.66 9.99
N ARG A 137 -13.52 0.64 9.23
CA ARG A 137 -14.54 0.76 8.17
C ARG A 137 -15.62 -0.30 8.18
N TYR A 138 -15.38 -1.38 8.90
CA TYR A 138 -16.36 -2.41 9.13
C TYR A 138 -16.91 -2.18 10.52
N PRO A 139 -18.23 -1.93 10.67
CA PRO A 139 -18.83 -1.92 11.99
C PRO A 139 -18.63 -3.29 12.64
N ASN A 140 -18.26 -3.28 13.92
CA ASN A 140 -18.19 -4.48 14.76
C ASN A 140 -19.56 -5.15 14.89
#